data_AF-A0A412KF55-F1
#
_entry.id   AF-A0A412KF55-F1
#
_cell.length_a   1.000
_cell.length_b   1.000
_cell.length_c   1.000
_cell.angle_alpha   90.00
_cell.angle_beta   90.00
_cell.angle_gamma   90.00
#
_symmetry.space_group_name_H-M   'P 1'
#
loop_
_entity.id
_entity.type
_entity.pdbx_description
1 polymer ?
#
loop_
_entity_poly.entity_id
_entity_poly.type
_entity_poly.pdbx_seq_one_letter_code
_entity_poly.pdbx_strand_id
1 'polypeptide(L)'
;MAQKKVYDEEFKIQAVKLGREIGFSKAAIELGVNVDTLYGWNKRAKDARLDLGLGTQTPDTAMSLTEEVQKLRQQTREQAKEIARLKEENEFLAEASAFFAASRRKSAKT
;
A
#
# COMPACT_ATOMS: atom_id res chain seq x y z
N MET A 1 -26.13 -33.41 -10.73
CA MET A 1 -25.28 -32.25 -11.08
C MET A 1 -25.49 -31.19 -10.00
N ALA A 2 -24.53 -30.97 -9.10
CA ALA A 2 -24.68 -29.97 -8.04
C ALA A 2 -24.63 -28.56 -8.66
N GLN A 3 -25.75 -27.84 -8.62
CA GLN A 3 -25.86 -26.50 -9.15
C GLN A 3 -25.01 -25.56 -8.27
N LYS A 4 -23.93 -25.01 -8.82
CA LYS A 4 -23.13 -24.00 -8.11
C LYS A 4 -24.04 -22.79 -7.86
N LYS A 5 -24.44 -22.57 -6.60
CA LYS A 5 -25.02 -21.30 -6.18
C LYS A 5 -23.98 -20.22 -6.47
N VAL A 6 -24.28 -19.35 -7.42
CA VAL A 6 -23.48 -18.16 -7.70
C VAL A 6 -23.91 -17.12 -6.67
N TYR A 7 -23.02 -16.83 -5.74
CA TYR A 7 -23.22 -15.77 -4.76
C TYR A 7 -22.63 -14.48 -5.32
N ASP A 8 -23.37 -13.39 -5.16
CA ASP A 8 -22.91 -12.05 -5.51
C ASP A 8 -21.67 -11.65 -4.67
N GLU A 9 -20.87 -10.75 -5.20
CA GLU A 9 -19.64 -10.30 -4.55
C GLU A 9 -19.93 -9.52 -3.26
N GLU A 10 -20.93 -8.64 -3.29
CA GLU A 10 -21.38 -7.90 -2.09
C GLU A 10 -21.84 -8.85 -0.99
N PHE A 11 -22.58 -9.90 -1.35
CA PHE A 11 -23.02 -10.92 -0.40
C PHE A 11 -21.83 -11.63 0.26
N LYS A 12 -20.81 -12.00 -0.52
CA LYS A 12 -19.60 -12.64 0.02
C LYS A 12 -18.87 -11.72 0.99
N ILE A 13 -18.79 -10.42 0.67
CA ILE A 13 -18.15 -9.42 1.52
C ILE A 13 -18.89 -9.32 2.86
N GLN A 14 -20.21 -9.16 2.84
CA GLN A 14 -21.03 -9.08 4.05
C GLN A 14 -20.98 -10.38 4.87
N ALA A 15 -21.02 -11.53 4.21
CA ALA A 15 -20.90 -12.83 4.87
C ALA A 15 -19.56 -12.98 5.61
N VAL A 16 -18.45 -12.55 4.99
CA VAL A 16 -17.13 -12.59 5.63
C VAL A 16 -17.05 -11.60 6.80
N LYS A 17 -17.64 -10.39 6.67
CA LYS A 17 -17.73 -9.42 7.77
C LYS A 17 -18.48 -9.99 8.97
N LEU A 18 -19.69 -10.51 8.74
CA LEU A 18 -20.49 -11.16 9.78
C LEU A 18 -19.73 -12.32 10.42
N GLY A 19 -19.07 -13.17 9.61
CA GLY A 19 -18.25 -14.27 10.11
C GLY A 19 -17.08 -13.84 11.00
N ARG A 20 -16.53 -12.63 10.82
CA ARG A 20 -15.49 -12.06 11.69
C ARG A 20 -16.06 -11.48 12.98
N GLU A 21 -17.29 -10.95 12.96
CA GLU A 21 -17.94 -10.33 14.12
C GLU A 21 -18.54 -11.37 15.08
N ILE A 22 -19.33 -12.32 14.56
CA ILE A 22 -20.08 -13.30 15.38
C ILE A 22 -19.49 -14.72 15.33
N GLY A 23 -18.50 -14.94 14.46
CA GLY A 23 -17.85 -16.24 14.21
C GLY A 23 -18.43 -16.98 13.00
N PHE A 24 -17.54 -17.57 12.20
CA PHE A 24 -17.86 -18.22 10.92
C PHE A 24 -18.93 -19.32 11.03
N SER A 25 -18.92 -20.12 12.10
CA SER A 25 -19.92 -21.17 12.30
C SER A 25 -21.33 -20.63 12.56
N LYS A 26 -21.45 -19.54 13.32
CA LYS A 26 -22.75 -18.90 13.59
C LYS A 26 -23.26 -18.14 12.37
N ALA A 27 -22.39 -17.38 11.72
CA ALA A 27 -22.71 -16.66 10.48
C ALA A 27 -23.15 -17.60 9.35
N ALA A 28 -22.53 -18.77 9.22
CA ALA A 28 -22.92 -19.77 8.23
C ALA A 28 -24.34 -20.31 8.45
N ILE A 29 -24.73 -20.55 9.71
CA ILE A 29 -26.09 -20.99 10.06
C ILE A 29 -27.11 -19.89 9.73
N GLU A 30 -26.82 -18.65 10.12
CA GLU A 30 -27.70 -17.50 9.90
C GLU A 30 -27.90 -17.19 8.41
N LEU A 31 -26.83 -17.30 7.61
CA LEU A 31 -26.86 -17.03 6.17
C LEU A 31 -27.28 -18.25 5.34
N GLY A 32 -27.45 -19.42 5.95
CA GLY A 32 -27.76 -20.67 5.24
C GLY A 32 -26.66 -21.10 4.25
N VAL A 33 -25.41 -20.79 4.55
CA VAL A 33 -24.24 -21.10 3.71
C VAL A 33 -23.37 -22.13 4.44
N ASN A 34 -22.66 -22.99 3.70
CA ASN A 34 -21.70 -23.89 4.33
C ASN A 34 -20.55 -23.09 4.98
N VAL A 35 -20.15 -23.47 6.19
CA VAL A 35 -19.04 -22.90 6.97
C VAL A 35 -17.75 -22.91 6.16
N ASP A 36 -17.47 -24.01 5.46
CA ASP A 36 -16.26 -24.15 4.61
C ASP A 36 -16.22 -23.12 3.48
N THR A 37 -17.39 -22.79 2.94
CA THR A 37 -17.53 -21.76 1.90
C THR A 37 -17.20 -20.38 2.46
N LEU A 38 -17.67 -20.07 3.67
CA LEU A 38 -17.37 -18.81 4.36
C LEU A 38 -15.87 -18.68 4.69
N TYR A 39 -15.23 -19.77 5.15
CA TYR A 39 -13.78 -19.81 5.34
C TYR A 39 -13.01 -19.63 4.03
N GLY A 40 -13.50 -20.23 2.94
CA GLY A 40 -12.94 -20.04 1.60
C GLY A 40 -13.00 -18.59 1.12
N TRP A 41 -14.09 -17.88 1.40
CA TRP A 41 -14.22 -16.45 1.10
C TRP A 41 -13.32 -15.59 1.99
N ASN A 42 -13.23 -15.89 3.28
CA ASN A 42 -12.33 -15.19 4.19
C ASN A 42 -10.84 -15.37 3.80
N LYS A 43 -10.47 -16.56 3.32
CA LYS A 43 -9.11 -16.80 2.78
C LYS A 43 -8.84 -15.93 1.55
N ARG A 44 -9.77 -15.89 0.58
CA ARG A 44 -9.66 -15.02 -0.60
C ARG A 44 -9.58 -13.54 -0.23
N ALA A 45 -10.28 -13.13 0.83
CA ALA A 45 -10.19 -11.78 1.35
C ALA A 45 -8.83 -11.45 1.99
N LYS A 46 -8.22 -12.41 2.70
CA LYS A 46 -6.85 -12.26 3.22
C LYS A 46 -5.80 -12.17 2.11
N ASP A 47 -5.98 -12.94 1.04
CA ASP A 47 -5.08 -12.94 -0.12
C ASP A 47 -5.30 -11.72 -1.06
N ALA A 48 -6.05 -10.69 -0.60
CA ALA A 48 -6.43 -9.49 -1.36
C ALA A 48 -7.16 -9.77 -2.70
N ARG A 49 -7.74 -10.96 -2.86
CA ARG A 49 -8.54 -11.37 -4.04
C ARG A 49 -10.04 -11.12 -3.87
N LEU A 50 -10.45 -10.60 -2.72
CA LEU A 50 -11.82 -10.23 -2.41
C LEU A 50 -11.75 -8.94 -1.58
N ASP A 51 -12.12 -7.82 -2.19
CA ASP A 51 -12.05 -6.50 -1.54
C ASP A 51 -13.18 -6.38 -0.51
N LEU A 52 -12.85 -6.47 0.77
CA LEU A 52 -13.83 -6.31 1.85
C LEU A 52 -14.21 -4.85 2.13
N GLY A 53 -13.64 -3.91 1.37
CA GLY A 53 -13.72 -2.48 1.62
C GLY A 53 -12.84 -2.03 2.78
N LEU A 54 -12.54 -0.73 2.82
CA LEU A 54 -11.56 -0.04 3.68
C LEU A 54 -11.69 -0.23 5.21
N GLY A 55 -12.70 -0.95 5.72
CA GLY A 55 -13.03 -1.03 7.15
C GLY A 55 -12.67 -2.32 7.88
N THR A 56 -12.05 -3.32 7.24
CA THR A 56 -11.86 -4.66 7.85
C THR A 56 -10.43 -4.97 8.27
N GLN A 57 -9.63 -3.94 8.58
CA GLN A 57 -8.28 -4.14 9.13
C GLN A 57 -8.41 -4.77 10.51
N THR A 58 -8.02 -6.05 10.60
CA THR A 58 -7.81 -6.71 11.88
C THR A 58 -6.71 -5.98 12.66
N PRO A 59 -6.73 -5.98 14.01
CA PRO A 59 -5.75 -5.26 14.83
C PRO A 59 -4.29 -5.55 14.43
N ASP A 60 -3.99 -6.82 14.14
CA ASP A 60 -2.65 -7.25 13.68
C ASP A 60 -2.26 -6.64 12.32
N THR A 61 -3.22 -6.49 11.42
CA THR A 61 -3.01 -5.88 10.10
C THR A 61 -2.90 -4.36 10.20
N ALA A 62 -3.66 -3.74 11.10
CA ALA A 62 -3.54 -2.31 11.39
C ALA A 62 -2.16 -1.99 12.00
N MET A 63 -1.66 -2.80 12.94
CA MET A 63 -0.32 -2.65 13.48
C MET A 63 0.76 -2.84 12.40
N SER A 64 0.68 -3.90 11.61
CA SER A 64 1.61 -4.14 10.49
C SER A 64 1.60 -3.00 9.47
N LEU A 65 0.43 -2.42 9.17
CA LEU A 65 0.33 -1.28 8.26
C LEU A 65 0.94 -0.01 8.87
N THR A 66 0.76 0.21 10.18
CA THR A 66 1.38 1.37 10.85
C THR A 66 2.90 1.30 10.83
N GLU A 67 3.48 0.10 10.99
CA GLU A 67 4.92 -0.13 10.86
C GLU A 67 5.40 0.16 9.44
N GLU A 68 4.65 -0.30 8.43
CA GLU A 68 4.96 -0.04 7.03
C GLU A 68 4.89 1.46 6.71
N VAL A 69 3.87 2.16 7.20
CA VAL A 69 3.73 3.62 7.05
C VAL A 69 4.89 4.37 7.71
N GLN A 70 5.33 3.94 8.89
CA GLN A 70 6.49 4.56 9.56
C GLN A 70 7.76 4.37 8.74
N LYS A 71 8.00 3.16 8.22
CA LYS A 71 9.15 2.87 7.37
C LYS A 71 9.14 3.70 6.09
N LEU A 72 7.98 3.81 5.42
CA LEU A 72 7.83 4.63 4.22
C LEU A 72 8.05 6.12 4.50
N ARG A 73 7.59 6.63 5.64
CA ARG A 73 7.85 8.01 6.07
C ARG A 73 9.34 8.27 6.29
N GLN A 74 10.04 7.32 6.91
CA GLN A 74 11.48 7.41 7.13
C GLN A 74 12.24 7.44 5.80
N GLN A 75 11.92 6.52 4.88
CA GLN A 75 12.53 6.49 3.54
C GLN A 75 12.27 7.77 2.75
N THR A 76 11.04 8.28 2.77
CA THR A 76 10.68 9.55 2.11
C THR A 76 11.53 10.71 2.65
N ARG A 77 11.77 10.75 3.96
CA ARG A 77 12.58 11.79 4.60
C ARG A 77 14.06 11.68 4.20
N GLU A 78 14.59 10.47 4.12
CA GLU A 78 15.96 10.22 3.67
C GLU A 78 16.16 10.62 2.21
N GLN A 79 15.24 10.20 1.34
CA GLN A 79 15.24 10.58 -0.08
C GLN A 79 15.14 12.10 -0.27
N ALA A 80 14.30 12.79 0.51
CA ALA A 80 14.17 14.24 0.44
C ALA A 80 15.49 14.96 0.79
N LYS A 81 16.24 14.46 1.78
CA LYS A 81 17.56 15.01 2.13
C LYS A 81 18.58 14.78 1.02
N GLU A 82 18.58 13.59 0.41
CA GLU A 82 19.48 13.28 -0.69
C GLU A 82 19.19 14.17 -1.91
N ILE A 83 17.92 14.38 -2.24
CA ILE A 83 17.51 15.32 -3.30
C ILE A 83 18.00 16.73 -3.00
N ALA A 84 17.91 17.20 -1.76
CA ALA A 84 18.40 18.52 -1.39
C ALA A 84 19.92 18.63 -1.57
N ARG A 85 20.68 17.64 -1.10
CA ARG A 85 22.14 17.58 -1.25
C ARG A 85 22.57 17.55 -2.72
N LEU A 86 21.94 16.70 -3.53
CA LEU A 86 22.25 16.60 -4.97
C LEU A 86 21.91 17.89 -5.73
N LYS A 87 20.87 18.62 -5.31
CA LYS A 87 20.56 19.93 -5.89
C LYS A 87 21.63 20.97 -5.56
N GLU A 88 22.07 21.01 -4.30
CA GLU A 88 23.16 21.90 -3.86
C GLU A 88 24.47 21.61 -4.60
N GLU A 89 24.81 20.32 -4.77
CA GLU A 89 26.00 19.92 -5.54
C GLU A 89 25.90 20.31 -7.01
N ASN A 90 24.74 20.12 -7.65
CA ASN A 90 24.53 20.56 -9.02
C ASN A 90 24.64 22.09 -9.17
N GLU A 91 24.12 22.85 -8.21
CA GLU A 91 24.22 24.32 -8.21
C GLU A 91 25.67 24.77 -8.07
N PHE A 92 26.41 24.18 -7.13
CA PHE A 92 27.84 24.44 -6.95
C PHE A 92 28.65 24.12 -8.22
N LEU A 93 28.39 22.98 -8.85
CA LEU A 93 29.05 22.59 -10.10
C LEU A 93 28.69 23.54 -11.25
N ALA A 94 27.44 23.98 -11.33
CA ALA A 94 26.99 24.94 -12.32
C ALA A 94 27.70 26.30 -12.14
N GLU A 95 27.79 26.80 -10.91
CA GLU A 95 28.47 28.05 -10.60
C GLU A 95 29.98 27.98 -10.91
N ALA A 96 30.64 26.89 -10.52
CA ALA A 96 32.04 26.64 -10.86
C ALA A 96 32.24 26.61 -12.38
N SER A 97 31.37 25.91 -13.11
CA SER A 97 31.45 25.83 -14.57
C SER A 97 31.31 27.21 -15.25
N ALA A 98 30.40 28.05 -14.74
CA ALA A 98 30.19 29.41 -15.22
C ALA A 98 31.42 30.30 -14.93
N PHE A 99 32.01 30.18 -13.74
CA PHE A 99 33.22 30.88 -13.35
C PHE A 99 34.41 30.54 -14.26
N PHE A 100 34.65 29.25 -14.51
CA PHE A 100 35.72 28.81 -15.41
C PHE A 100 35.47 29.18 -16.88
N ALA A 101 34.22 29.17 -17.33
CA ALA A 101 33.89 29.61 -18.69
C ALA A 101 34.13 31.12 -18.89
N ALA A 102 33.81 31.94 -17.88
CA ALA A 102 34.05 33.38 -17.90
C ALA A 102 35.55 33.73 -17.83
N SER A 103 36.35 32.99 -17.05
CA SER A 103 37.80 33.21 -16.96
C SER A 103 38.50 32.92 -18.29
N ARG A 104 38.11 31.86 -19.01
CA ARG A 104 38.63 31.57 -20.37
C ARG A 104 38.36 32.70 -21.37
N ARG A 105 37.18 33.35 -21.30
CA ARG A 105 36.84 34.48 -22.17
C ARG A 105 37.65 35.75 -21.89
N LYS A 106 38.05 35.99 -20.63
CA LYS A 106 38.96 37.10 -20.28
C LYS A 106 40.39 36.87 -20.78
N SER A 107 40.89 35.63 -20.70
CA SER A 107 42.23 35.26 -21.17
C SER A 107 42.39 35.28 -22.70
N ALA A 108 41.33 35.04 -23.46
CA ALA A 108 41.39 35.05 -24.93
C ALA A 108 41.30 36.46 -25.55
N LYS A 109 41.24 37.52 -24.72
CA LYS A 109 41.05 38.91 -25.15
C LYS A 109 42.32 39.78 -24.99
N THR A 110 43.44 39.16 -24.64
CA THR A 110 44.81 39.69 -24.71
C THR A 110 45.50 39.10 -25.93
#